data_AF-A0A2D6TK93-F1
#
_entry.id   AF-A0A2D6TK93-F1
#
_cell.length_a   1.000
_cell.length_b   1.000
_cell.length_c   1.000
_cell.angle_alpha   90.00
_cell.angle_beta   90.00
_cell.angle_gamma   90.00
#
_symmetry.space_group_name_H-M   'P 1'
#
loop_
_entity.id
_entity.type
_entity.pdbx_description
1 polymer ?
#
loop_
_entity_poly.entity_id
_entity_poly.type
_entity_poly.pdbx_seq_one_letter_code
_entity_poly.pdbx_strand_id
1 'polypeptide(L)'
;MEHFIEEIVFLQDKIFLRGFVFGLVHVGIMLIGFYTGWSINRLLKIISNGFIAGIMGVVIAHVVADYIAATLDPDIRPAALGIVVGGLLPLILIPFLEKYITKSKYHIAIGDHEDLQKDLKKKHRK
;
A
#
# COMPACT_ATOMS: atom_id res chain seq x y z
N MET A 1 -32.15 -0.23 30.84
CA MET A 1 -31.25 0.86 30.42
C MET A 1 -29.79 0.54 30.71
N GLU A 2 -29.46 -0.04 31.86
CA GLU A 2 -28.06 -0.38 32.21
C GLU A 2 -27.44 -1.43 31.26
N HIS A 3 -28.22 -2.45 30.87
CA HIS A 3 -27.75 -3.52 29.97
C HIS A 3 -27.38 -3.06 28.55
N PHE A 4 -27.98 -1.97 28.05
CA PHE A 4 -27.65 -1.38 26.75
C PHE A 4 -26.43 -0.45 26.83
N ILE A 5 -26.22 0.18 27.98
CA ILE A 5 -25.02 1.01 28.23
C ILE A 5 -23.80 0.11 28.37
N GLU A 6 -23.91 -1.02 29.06
CA GLU A 6 -22.84 -2.02 29.13
C GLU A 6 -22.48 -2.60 27.76
N GLU A 7 -23.46 -2.83 26.88
CA GLU A 7 -23.20 -3.35 25.53
C GLU A 7 -22.51 -2.31 24.62
N ILE A 8 -22.88 -1.03 24.74
CA ILE A 8 -22.22 0.10 24.05
C ILE A 8 -20.81 0.33 24.61
N VAL A 9 -20.63 0.28 25.92
CA VAL A 9 -19.31 0.40 26.57
C VAL A 9 -18.44 -0.81 26.24
N PHE A 10 -18.99 -2.02 26.16
CA PHE A 10 -18.29 -3.23 25.73
C PHE A 10 -17.89 -3.21 24.25
N LEU A 11 -18.75 -2.68 23.37
CA LEU A 11 -18.45 -2.43 21.95
C LEU A 11 -17.37 -1.36 21.78
N GLN A 12 -17.39 -0.34 22.64
CA GLN A 12 -16.37 0.70 22.73
C GLN A 12 -15.04 0.16 23.26
N ASP A 13 -15.02 -0.71 24.27
CA ASP A 13 -13.81 -1.04 25.03
C ASP A 13 -12.88 -2.09 24.42
N LYS A 14 -13.31 -2.98 23.51
CA LYS A 14 -12.43 -4.10 23.10
C LYS A 14 -12.46 -4.58 21.65
N ILE A 15 -13.43 -4.22 20.82
CA ILE A 15 -13.50 -4.79 19.46
C ILE A 15 -13.50 -3.70 18.39
N PHE A 16 -14.24 -2.61 18.59
CA PHE A 16 -14.34 -1.56 17.59
C PHE A 16 -13.16 -0.58 17.61
N LEU A 17 -12.58 -0.30 18.79
CA LEU A 17 -11.39 0.56 18.93
C LEU A 17 -10.06 -0.17 18.63
N ARG A 18 -10.04 -1.51 18.65
CA ARG A 18 -8.83 -2.26 18.32
C ARG A 18 -8.47 -2.07 16.85
N GLY A 19 -7.25 -1.63 16.58
CA GLY A 19 -6.82 -1.29 15.22
C GLY A 19 -7.29 0.08 14.74
N PHE A 20 -7.95 0.90 15.56
CA PHE A 20 -8.31 2.26 15.18
C PHE A 20 -7.06 3.12 14.97
N VAL A 21 -6.10 3.04 15.88
CA VAL A 21 -4.80 3.75 15.76
C VAL A 21 -4.07 3.26 14.52
N PHE A 22 -4.03 1.94 14.31
CA PHE A 22 -3.48 1.35 13.09
C PHE A 22 -4.13 1.95 11.83
N GLY A 23 -5.46 1.88 11.71
CA GLY A 23 -6.19 2.33 10.53
C GLY A 23 -6.02 3.83 10.26
N LEU A 24 -6.10 4.65 11.31
CA LEU A 24 -5.93 6.10 11.20
C LEU A 24 -4.52 6.47 10.72
N VAL A 25 -3.50 5.86 11.33
CA VAL A 25 -2.10 6.14 11.00
C VAL A 25 -1.76 5.60 9.60
N HIS A 26 -2.16 4.37 9.29
CA HIS A 26 -1.90 3.74 7.99
C HIS A 26 -2.47 4.59 6.85
N VAL A 27 -3.77 4.90 6.89
CA VAL A 27 -4.42 5.70 5.84
C VAL A 27 -3.90 7.14 5.84
N GLY A 28 -3.66 7.72 7.02
CA GLY A 28 -3.14 9.08 7.13
C GLY A 28 -1.77 9.26 6.47
N ILE A 29 -0.83 8.35 6.73
CA ILE A 29 0.50 8.38 6.11
C ILE A 29 0.40 8.17 4.60
N MET A 30 -0.46 7.25 4.14
CA MET A 30 -0.68 7.01 2.72
C MET A 30 -1.23 8.25 2.00
N LEU A 31 -2.22 8.95 2.60
CA LEU A 31 -2.74 10.21 2.06
C LEU A 31 -1.64 11.27 1.99
N ILE A 32 -0.86 11.45 3.05
CA ILE A 32 0.27 12.39 3.03
C ILE A 32 1.24 12.02 1.91
N GLY A 33 1.61 10.74 1.77
CA GLY A 33 2.48 10.26 0.69
C GLY A 33 1.95 10.60 -0.71
N PHE A 34 0.66 10.36 -0.94
CA PHE A 34 0.01 10.66 -2.23
C PHE A 34 -0.03 12.17 -2.53
N TYR A 35 -0.36 13.01 -1.55
CA TYR A 35 -0.47 14.46 -1.75
C TYR A 35 0.89 15.17 -1.79
N THR A 36 1.88 14.67 -1.05
CA THR A 36 3.24 15.25 -1.04
C THR A 36 4.07 14.81 -2.24
N GLY A 37 3.63 13.80 -2.99
CA GLY A 37 4.36 13.28 -4.14
C GLY A 37 5.65 12.56 -3.75
N TRP A 38 5.74 12.04 -2.51
CA TRP A 38 6.86 11.19 -2.07
C TRP A 38 6.82 9.86 -2.82
N SER A 39 7.35 9.88 -4.03
CA SER A 39 7.29 8.76 -4.96
C SER A 39 8.55 7.92 -4.83
N ILE A 40 8.46 6.82 -4.07
CA ILE A 40 9.48 5.76 -4.08
C ILE A 40 9.74 5.29 -5.53
N ASN A 41 8.74 5.41 -6.42
CA ASN A 41 8.87 5.09 -7.84
C ASN A 41 9.96 5.92 -8.53
N ARG A 42 10.27 7.16 -8.12
CA ARG A 42 11.39 7.93 -8.71
C ARG A 42 12.75 7.29 -8.44
N LEU A 43 12.95 6.75 -7.24
CA LEU A 43 14.20 6.06 -6.88
C LEU A 43 14.30 4.70 -7.60
N LEU A 44 13.20 3.94 -7.62
CA LEU A 44 13.13 2.61 -8.24
C LEU A 44 13.19 2.62 -9.77
N LYS A 45 12.77 3.72 -10.40
CA LYS A 45 12.85 3.95 -11.86
C LYS A 45 14.28 3.93 -12.40
N ILE A 46 15.26 4.28 -11.58
CA ILE A 46 16.67 4.28 -11.99
C ILE A 46 17.16 2.84 -12.25
N ILE A 47 16.52 1.85 -11.61
CA ILE A 47 17.02 0.47 -11.55
C ILE A 47 16.11 -0.49 -12.34
N SER A 48 14.88 -0.13 -12.70
CA SER A 48 13.90 -1.07 -13.26
C SER A 48 12.97 -0.50 -14.35
N ASN A 49 12.28 -1.38 -15.08
CA ASN A 49 11.23 -1.01 -16.04
C ASN A 49 10.10 -0.26 -15.29
N GLY A 50 9.62 0.87 -15.84
CA GLY A 50 8.71 1.79 -15.13
C GLY A 50 7.45 1.14 -14.53
N PHE A 51 6.93 0.09 -15.18
CA PHE A 51 5.80 -0.69 -14.65
C PHE A 51 6.16 -1.53 -13.41
N ILE A 52 7.29 -2.23 -13.44
CA ILE A 52 7.79 -3.03 -12.31
C ILE A 52 8.20 -2.10 -11.17
N ALA A 53 8.85 -0.98 -11.49
CA ALA A 53 9.17 0.07 -10.53
C ALA A 53 7.92 0.57 -9.79
N GLY A 54 6.82 0.74 -10.53
CA GLY A 54 5.52 1.14 -9.99
C GLY A 54 4.92 0.11 -9.02
N ILE A 55 4.89 -1.18 -9.41
CA ILE A 55 4.40 -2.25 -8.53
C ILE A 55 5.25 -2.33 -7.25
N MET A 56 6.56 -2.36 -7.39
CA MET A 56 7.49 -2.43 -6.26
C MET A 56 7.32 -1.24 -5.33
N GLY A 57 7.23 -0.02 -5.86
CA GLY A 57 7.11 1.18 -5.03
C GLY A 57 5.78 1.26 -4.29
N VAL A 58 4.67 0.82 -4.90
CA VAL A 58 3.37 0.74 -4.21
C VAL A 58 3.43 -0.25 -3.06
N VAL A 59 3.96 -1.46 -3.28
CA VAL A 59 4.04 -2.49 -2.23
C VAL A 59 4.97 -2.04 -1.10
N ILE A 60 6.15 -1.50 -1.42
CA ILE A 60 7.09 -0.99 -0.40
C ILE A 60 6.46 0.14 0.40
N ALA A 61 5.78 1.10 -0.24
CA ALA A 61 5.09 2.18 0.45
C ALA A 61 4.04 1.65 1.45
N HIS A 62 3.25 0.66 1.03
CA HIS A 62 2.26 0.03 1.91
C HIS A 62 2.92 -0.70 3.07
N VAL A 63 3.95 -1.51 2.83
CA VAL A 63 4.67 -2.24 3.89
C VAL A 63 5.27 -1.29 4.93
N VAL A 64 5.82 -0.15 4.48
CA VAL A 64 6.35 0.88 5.39
C VAL A 64 5.22 1.54 6.19
N ALA A 65 4.10 1.89 5.55
CA ALA A 65 2.94 2.45 6.24
C ALA A 65 2.36 1.48 7.27
N ASP A 66 2.24 0.20 6.91
CA ASP A 66 1.81 -0.89 7.78
C ASP A 66 2.75 -1.09 8.97
N TYR A 67 4.06 -1.05 8.75
CA TYR A 67 5.03 -1.14 9.83
C TYR A 67 4.88 0.02 10.81
N ILE A 68 4.83 1.26 10.32
CA ILE A 68 4.67 2.44 11.17
C ILE A 68 3.35 2.37 11.94
N ALA A 69 2.24 2.07 11.26
CA ALA A 69 0.93 1.92 11.88
C ALA A 69 0.90 0.80 12.94
N ALA A 70 1.46 -0.37 12.63
CA ALA A 70 1.53 -1.48 13.57
C ALA A 70 2.41 -1.16 14.79
N THR A 71 3.52 -0.44 14.61
CA THR A 71 4.38 -0.07 15.75
C THR A 71 3.73 0.96 16.69
N LEU A 72 2.84 1.80 16.17
CA LEU A 72 2.13 2.82 16.93
C LEU A 72 0.83 2.31 17.57
N ASP A 73 0.27 1.20 17.09
CA ASP A 73 -0.89 0.54 17.68
C ASP A 73 -0.46 -0.52 18.71
N PRO A 74 -0.76 -0.34 20.02
CA PRO A 74 -0.35 -1.30 21.06
C PRO A 74 -0.90 -2.72 20.88
N ASP A 75 -2.08 -2.87 20.27
CA ASP A 75 -2.74 -4.16 20.07
C ASP A 75 -2.10 -4.93 18.91
N ILE A 76 -1.62 -4.22 17.88
CA ILE A 76 -1.05 -4.82 16.65
C ILE A 76 0.48 -4.84 16.66
N ARG A 77 1.14 -4.06 17.51
CA ARG A 77 2.61 -4.00 17.63
C ARG A 77 3.33 -5.35 17.71
N PRO A 78 2.84 -6.38 18.42
CA PRO A 78 3.49 -7.69 18.43
C PRO A 78 3.54 -8.36 17.04
N ALA A 79 2.61 -8.02 16.14
CA ALA A 79 2.53 -8.55 14.79
C ALA A 79 3.31 -7.73 13.75
N ALA A 80 3.88 -6.57 14.11
CA ALA A 80 4.50 -5.63 13.16
C ALA A 80 5.57 -6.28 12.26
N LEU A 81 6.45 -7.12 12.82
CA LEU A 81 7.45 -7.84 12.02
C LEU A 81 6.83 -8.89 11.09
N GLY A 82 5.79 -9.57 11.55
CA GLY A 82 5.03 -10.53 10.74
C GLY A 82 4.34 -9.86 9.56
N ILE A 83 3.79 -8.65 9.77
CA ILE A 83 3.19 -7.83 8.71
C ILE A 83 4.23 -7.43 7.67
N VAL A 84 5.43 -6.99 8.10
CA VAL A 84 6.52 -6.63 7.17
C VAL A 84 6.97 -7.83 6.35
N VAL A 85 7.32 -8.93 7.01
CA VAL A 85 7.81 -10.13 6.30
C VAL A 85 6.73 -10.70 5.39
N GLY A 86 5.47 -10.77 5.87
CA GLY A 86 4.32 -11.22 5.10
C GLY A 86 4.00 -10.33 3.91
N GLY A 87 4.17 -9.01 4.03
CA GLY A 87 3.95 -8.05 2.94
C GLY A 87 5.05 -8.06 1.87
N LEU A 88 6.29 -8.38 2.25
CA LEU A 88 7.41 -8.47 1.30
C LEU A 88 7.49 -9.82 0.58
N LEU A 89 7.03 -10.91 1.19
CA LEU A 89 7.15 -12.27 0.64
C LEU A 89 6.55 -12.42 -0.78
N PRO A 90 5.37 -11.85 -1.11
CA PRO A 90 4.79 -11.95 -2.45
C PRO A 90 5.62 -11.28 -3.55
N LEU A 91 6.53 -10.35 -3.23
CA LEU A 91 7.36 -9.66 -4.23
C LEU A 91 8.25 -10.62 -5.03
N ILE A 92 8.61 -11.76 -4.45
CA ILE A 92 9.40 -12.81 -5.11
C ILE A 92 8.67 -13.37 -6.35
N LEU A 93 7.34 -13.29 -6.37
CA LEU A 93 6.53 -13.80 -7.47
C LEU A 93 6.43 -12.81 -8.65
N ILE A 94 6.81 -11.55 -8.48
CA ILE A 94 6.73 -10.53 -9.56
C ILE A 94 7.35 -10.98 -10.89
N PRO A 95 8.60 -11.50 -10.96
CA PRO A 95 9.18 -11.94 -12.23
C PRO A 95 8.40 -13.09 -12.88
N PHE A 96 7.78 -13.96 -12.08
CA PHE A 96 6.93 -15.03 -12.57
C PHE A 96 5.61 -14.46 -13.12
N LEU A 97 4.95 -13.59 -12.35
CA LEU A 97 3.69 -12.94 -12.77
C LEU A 97 3.89 -12.16 -14.08
N GLU A 98 4.99 -11.43 -14.23
CA GLU A 98 5.31 -10.68 -15.45
C GLU A 98 5.51 -11.58 -16.68
N LYS A 99 6.02 -12.81 -16.48
CA LYS A 99 6.26 -13.77 -17.57
C LYS A 99 5.01 -14.55 -17.98
N TYR A 100 4.15 -14.90 -17.04
CA TYR A 100 3.05 -15.85 -17.26
C TYR A 100 1.66 -15.20 -17.29
N ILE A 101 1.49 -13.98 -16.74
CA ILE A 101 0.19 -13.28 -16.79
C ILE A 101 0.14 -12.40 -18.04
N THR A 102 -0.81 -12.69 -18.92
CA THR A 102 -1.09 -11.86 -20.10
C THR A 102 -1.62 -10.50 -19.65
N LYS A 103 -0.89 -9.42 -19.97
CA LYS A 103 -1.34 -8.05 -19.68
C LYS A 103 -2.67 -7.78 -20.41
N SER A 104 -3.70 -7.41 -19.65
CA SER A 104 -5.00 -7.03 -20.22
C SER A 104 -4.85 -5.82 -21.17
N LYS A 105 -5.70 -5.75 -22.21
CA LYS A 105 -5.83 -4.54 -23.06
C LYS A 105 -6.16 -3.28 -22.26
N TYR A 106 -6.75 -3.45 -21.07
CA TYR A 106 -7.06 -2.40 -20.09
C TYR A 106 -6.08 -2.39 -18.91
N HIS A 107 -4.81 -2.73 -19.11
CA HIS A 107 -3.82 -2.59 -18.04
C HIS A 107 -3.88 -1.16 -17.49
N ILE A 108 -3.99 -1.06 -16.16
CA ILE A 108 -3.89 0.22 -15.48
C ILE A 108 -2.47 0.70 -15.72
N ALA A 109 -2.32 1.88 -16.29
CA ALA A 109 -1.02 2.50 -16.46
C ALA A 109 -0.53 2.89 -15.06
N ILE A 110 0.42 2.13 -14.54
CA ILE A 110 1.02 2.35 -13.23
C ILE A 110 2.37 3.02 -13.49
N GLY A 111 2.51 4.28 -13.07
CA GLY A 111 3.70 5.08 -13.31
C GLY A 111 3.54 6.51 -12.82
N ASP A 112 4.63 7.28 -12.83
CA ASP A 112 4.55 8.72 -12.57
C ASP A 112 3.86 9.41 -13.77
N HIS A 113 3.44 10.64 -13.59
CA HIS A 113 2.81 11.48 -14.62
C HIS A 113 3.62 11.50 -15.93
N GLU A 114 4.95 11.44 -15.86
CA GLU A 114 5.83 11.37 -17.03
C GLU A 114 5.69 10.06 -17.84
N ASP A 115 5.50 8.92 -17.16
CA ASP A 115 5.35 7.63 -17.85
C ASP A 115 3.97 7.54 -18.49
N LEU A 116 2.95 8.00 -17.77
CA LEU A 116 1.59 8.15 -18.27
C LEU A 116 1.55 9.02 -19.53
N GLN A 117 2.25 10.17 -19.52
CA GLN A 117 2.37 11.02 -20.70
C GLN A 117 3.10 10.32 -21.87
N LYS A 118 4.19 9.58 -21.60
CA LYS A 118 4.91 8.83 -22.64
C LYS A 118 4.05 7.75 -23.27
N ASP A 119 3.30 7.01 -22.46
CA ASP A 119 2.39 5.96 -22.93
C ASP A 119 1.21 6.54 -23.72
N LEU A 120 0.64 7.66 -23.27
CA LEU A 120 -0.41 8.38 -24.00
C LEU A 120 0.09 8.95 -25.34
N LYS A 121 1.32 9.48 -25.39
CA LYS A 121 1.94 9.97 -26.64
C LYS A 121 2.26 8.84 -27.62
N LYS A 122 2.68 7.66 -27.14
CA LYS A 122 2.90 6.47 -28.00
C LYS A 122 1.60 5.99 -28.66
N LYS A 123 0.46 6.02 -27.95
CA LYS A 123 -0.85 5.65 -28.53
C LYS A 123 -1.34 6.60 -29.62
N HIS A 124 -0.89 7.86 -29.61
CA HIS A 124 -1.34 8.89 -30.56
C HIS A 124 -0.35 9.19 -31.70
N ARG A 125 0.84 8.57 -31.73
CA ARG A 125 1.68 8.57 -32.93
C ARG A 125 1.13 7.55 -33.94
N LYS A 126 0.17 7.99 -34.75
CA LYS A 126 -0.03 7.46 -36.10
C LYS A 126 0.98 8.10 -37.05
#